data_AF-A0A3D8SI08-F1
#
_entry.id   AF-A0A3D8SI08-F1
#
_cell.length_a   1.000
_cell.length_b   1.000
_cell.length_c   1.000
_cell.angle_alpha   90.00
_cell.angle_beta   90.00
_cell.angle_gamma   90.00
#
_symmetry.space_group_name_H-M   'P 1'
#
loop_
_entity.id
_entity.type
_entity.pdbx_description
1 polymer ?
#
loop_
_entity_poly.entity_id
_entity_poly.type
_entity_poly.pdbx_seq_one_letter_code
_entity_poly.pdbx_strand_id
1 'polypeptide(L)'
;MQAQASMYRTAALLICHRMLHPIGTFDDAALQYAKSIMNDFSNFSALVPPGTKLQNVTFPILIAALEIPNVPKETWENIALSAAAPTCVAKMLAFIEYVWVERGLGFTDFILNLVDTGPDFDAIP
;
A
#
# COMPACT_ATOMS: atom_id res chain seq x y z
N MET A 1 -13.33 7.22 12.13
CA MET A 1 -13.90 5.89 11.82
C MET A 1 -14.44 5.78 10.40
N GLN A 2 -15.28 6.71 9.92
CA GLN A 2 -15.83 6.64 8.55
C GLN A 2 -14.76 6.61 7.45
N ALA A 3 -13.75 7.48 7.51
CA ALA A 3 -12.64 7.49 6.54
C ALA A 3 -11.86 6.16 6.55
N GLN A 4 -11.51 5.64 7.73
CA GLN A 4 -10.86 4.33 7.84
C GLN A 4 -11.72 3.21 7.25
N ALA A 5 -13.01 3.16 7.57
CA ALA A 5 -13.92 2.15 7.02
C ALA A 5 -14.01 2.24 5.49
N SER A 6 -14.02 3.45 4.93
CA SER A 6 -13.95 3.68 3.48
C SER A 6 -12.65 3.13 2.90
N MET A 7 -11.50 3.48 3.50
CA MET A 7 -10.18 3.01 3.07
C MET A 7 -10.08 1.48 3.07
N TYR A 8 -10.54 0.80 4.14
CA TYR A 8 -10.53 -0.66 4.22
C TYR A 8 -11.47 -1.31 3.22
N ARG A 9 -12.67 -0.75 3.01
CA ARG A 9 -13.58 -1.24 1.98
C ARG A 9 -12.93 -1.17 0.60
N THR A 10 -12.30 -0.05 0.27
CA THR A 10 -11.63 0.12 -1.03
C THR A 10 -10.39 -0.76 -1.16
N ALA A 11 -9.62 -0.94 -0.08
CA ALA A 11 -8.49 -1.88 -0.07
C ALA A 11 -8.95 -3.33 -0.29
N ALA A 12 -10.06 -3.74 0.32
CA ALA A 12 -10.64 -5.06 0.09
C ALA A 12 -11.08 -5.25 -1.37
N LEU A 13 -11.72 -4.24 -1.97
CA LEU A 13 -12.08 -4.28 -3.39
C LEU A 13 -10.86 -4.39 -4.30
N LEU A 14 -9.78 -3.67 -3.97
CA LEU A 14 -8.52 -3.75 -4.72
C LEU A 14 -7.88 -5.13 -4.62
N ILE A 15 -7.89 -5.75 -3.43
CA ILE A 15 -7.40 -7.12 -3.26
C ILE A 15 -8.24 -8.09 -4.09
N CYS A 16 -9.57 -8.03 -3.99
CA CYS A 16 -10.45 -8.86 -4.81
C CYS A 16 -10.18 -8.68 -6.31
N HIS A 17 -9.95 -7.44 -6.76
CA HIS A 17 -9.56 -7.14 -8.14
C HIS A 17 -8.27 -7.87 -8.53
N ARG A 18 -7.22 -7.79 -7.70
CA ARG A 18 -5.91 -8.44 -7.97
C ARG A 18 -5.89 -9.95 -7.78
N MET A 19 -6.89 -10.52 -7.12
CA MET A 19 -7.11 -11.97 -7.11
C MET A 19 -7.73 -12.48 -8.41
N LEU A 20 -8.46 -11.64 -9.13
CA LEU A 20 -9.15 -11.99 -10.37
C LEU A 20 -8.38 -11.58 -11.63
N HIS A 21 -7.51 -10.56 -11.49
CA HIS A 21 -6.80 -9.95 -12.61
C HIS A 21 -5.30 -9.89 -12.30
N PRO A 22 -4.46 -10.57 -13.11
CA PRO A 22 -3.01 -10.49 -12.96
C PRO A 22 -2.50 -9.07 -13.25
N ILE A 23 -1.28 -8.79 -12.80
CA ILE A 23 -0.61 -7.51 -13.03
C ILE A 23 -0.44 -7.27 -14.54
N GLY A 24 -0.65 -6.04 -15.01
CA GLY A 24 -0.67 -5.71 -16.43
C GLY A 24 -2.06 -5.82 -17.07
N THR A 25 -3.05 -6.32 -16.33
CA THR A 25 -4.45 -6.39 -16.79
C THR A 25 -5.36 -5.55 -15.91
N PHE A 26 -6.23 -4.76 -16.53
CA PHE A 26 -7.17 -3.84 -15.85
C PHE A 26 -6.48 -2.95 -14.79
N ASP A 27 -5.26 -2.52 -15.07
CA ASP A 27 -4.44 -1.71 -14.13
C ASP A 27 -5.06 -0.34 -13.88
N ASP A 28 -5.80 0.22 -14.85
CA ASP A 28 -6.52 1.48 -14.66
C ASP A 28 -7.53 1.41 -13.52
N ALA A 29 -8.26 0.29 -13.39
CA ALA A 29 -9.22 0.07 -12.32
C ALA A 29 -8.51 -0.11 -10.97
N ALA A 30 -7.42 -0.88 -10.95
CA ALA A 30 -6.59 -1.05 -9.75
C ALA A 30 -6.02 0.30 -9.26
N LEU A 31 -5.52 1.12 -10.19
CA LEU A 31 -5.00 2.45 -9.92
C LEU A 31 -6.09 3.39 -9.39
N GLN A 32 -7.33 3.30 -9.89
CA GLN A 32 -8.45 4.08 -9.38
C GLN A 32 -8.78 3.74 -7.92
N TYR A 33 -8.81 2.45 -7.55
CA TYR A 33 -9.00 2.04 -6.16
C TYR A 33 -7.87 2.58 -5.26
N ALA A 34 -6.62 2.43 -5.69
CA ALA A 34 -5.47 2.93 -4.93
C ALA A 34 -5.51 4.46 -4.74
N LYS A 35 -5.83 5.21 -5.80
CA LYS A 35 -6.01 6.67 -5.73
C LYS A 35 -7.13 7.06 -4.78
N SER A 36 -8.24 6.32 -4.76
CA SER A 36 -9.34 6.57 -3.83
C SER A 36 -8.90 6.38 -2.37
N ILE A 37 -8.09 5.35 -2.06
CA ILE A 37 -7.53 5.15 -0.73
C ILE A 37 -6.65 6.34 -0.32
N MET A 38 -5.77 6.78 -1.21
CA MET A 38 -4.85 7.90 -0.96
C MET A 38 -5.59 9.24 -0.81
N ASN A 39 -6.67 9.45 -1.56
CA ASN A 39 -7.52 10.62 -1.43
C ASN A 39 -8.22 10.64 -0.06
N ASP A 40 -8.81 9.51 0.35
CA ASP A 40 -9.44 9.39 1.67
C ASP A 40 -8.41 9.63 2.80
N PHE A 41 -7.19 9.09 2.65
CA PHE A 41 -6.10 9.34 3.59
C PHE A 41 -5.71 10.81 3.66
N SER A 42 -5.54 11.47 2.51
CA SER A 42 -5.12 12.87 2.43
C SER A 42 -6.18 13.81 3.01
N ASN A 43 -7.45 13.57 2.66
CA ASN A 43 -8.58 14.32 3.20
C ASN A 43 -8.69 14.13 4.71
N PHE A 44 -8.50 12.92 5.22
CA PHE A 44 -8.54 12.67 6.65
C PHE A 44 -7.35 13.30 7.38
N SER A 45 -6.14 13.19 6.82
CA SER A 45 -4.93 13.79 7.38
C SER A 45 -5.04 15.31 7.51
N ALA A 46 -5.64 15.98 6.51
CA ALA A 46 -5.87 17.43 6.54
C ALA A 46 -6.87 17.90 7.61
N LEU A 47 -7.74 17.02 8.11
CA LEU A 47 -8.74 17.35 9.12
C LEU A 47 -8.24 17.18 10.56
N VAL A 48 -7.07 16.60 10.74
CA VAL A 48 -6.53 16.24 12.06
C VAL A 48 -5.38 17.21 12.42
N PRO A 49 -5.19 17.57 13.71
CA PRO A 49 -4.11 18.46 14.11
C PRO A 49 -2.73 18.00 13.62
N PRO A 50 -1.85 18.92 13.19
CA PRO A 50 -0.49 18.59 12.78
C PRO A 50 0.25 17.76 13.82
N GLY A 51 0.96 16.72 13.38
CA GLY A 51 1.69 15.80 14.25
C GLY A 51 0.85 14.65 14.81
N THR A 52 -0.46 14.62 14.55
CA THR A 52 -1.29 13.47 14.91
C THR A 52 -1.03 12.32 13.94
N LYS A 53 -0.58 11.19 14.47
CA LYS A 53 -0.38 9.98 13.67
C LYS A 53 -1.69 9.23 13.48
N LEU A 54 -1.97 8.86 12.24
CA LEU A 54 -3.15 8.09 11.90
C LEU A 54 -2.95 6.62 12.29
N GLN A 55 -3.86 6.12 13.12
CA GLN A 55 -3.87 4.73 13.56
C GLN A 55 -4.65 3.85 12.59
N ASN A 56 -4.27 2.57 12.53
CA ASN A 56 -4.98 1.52 11.79
C ASN A 56 -5.17 1.80 10.29
N VAL A 57 -4.33 2.65 9.66
CA VAL A 57 -4.40 2.94 8.22
C VAL A 57 -3.28 2.28 7.41
N THR A 58 -2.34 1.60 8.08
CA THR A 58 -1.16 1.03 7.41
C THR A 58 -1.51 0.05 6.30
N PHE A 59 -2.45 -0.85 6.54
CA PHE A 59 -2.80 -1.88 5.58
C PHE A 59 -3.41 -1.29 4.29
N PRO A 60 -4.42 -0.42 4.32
CA PRO A 60 -4.91 0.24 3.11
C PRO A 60 -3.81 1.01 2.35
N ILE A 61 -2.89 1.69 3.06
CA ILE A 61 -1.78 2.42 2.45
C ILE A 61 -0.79 1.47 1.77
N LEU A 62 -0.45 0.35 2.42
CA LEU A 62 0.38 -0.70 1.81
C LEU A 62 -0.24 -1.19 0.51
N ILE A 63 -1.53 -1.56 0.52
CA ILE A 63 -2.22 -2.07 -0.67
C ILE A 63 -2.26 -1.02 -1.79
N ALA A 64 -2.49 0.25 -1.46
CA ALA A 64 -2.45 1.33 -2.45
C ALA A 64 -1.04 1.55 -3.04
N ALA A 65 0.01 1.40 -2.23
CA ALA A 65 1.40 1.56 -2.65
C ALA A 65 1.90 0.48 -3.61
N LEU A 66 1.22 -0.67 -3.68
CA LEU A 66 1.47 -1.71 -4.68
C LEU A 66 0.99 -1.30 -6.08
N GLU A 67 0.11 -0.30 -6.19
CA GLU A 67 -0.48 0.16 -7.45
C GLU A 67 -0.11 1.58 -7.83
N ILE A 68 0.38 2.38 -6.87
CA ILE A 68 0.86 3.74 -7.12
C ILE A 68 2.39 3.75 -7.05
N PRO A 69 3.08 4.09 -8.14
CA PRO A 69 4.53 4.22 -8.11
C PRO A 69 4.92 5.42 -7.23
N ASN A 70 6.01 5.27 -6.48
CA ASN A 70 6.62 6.36 -5.70
C ASN A 70 5.68 7.05 -4.71
N VAL A 71 4.95 6.29 -3.88
CA VAL A 71 4.18 6.87 -2.78
C VAL A 71 5.11 7.73 -1.89
N PRO A 72 4.76 8.99 -1.59
CA PRO A 72 5.63 9.88 -0.82
C PRO A 72 5.99 9.30 0.54
N LYS A 73 7.25 9.42 0.95
CA LYS A 73 7.75 8.89 2.23
C LYS A 73 7.04 9.51 3.42
N GLU A 74 6.65 10.78 3.29
CA GLU A 74 5.87 11.55 4.26
C GLU A 74 4.53 10.86 4.58
N THR A 75 3.96 10.10 3.63
CA THR A 75 2.75 9.29 3.86
C THR A 75 2.99 8.29 4.98
N TRP A 76 4.15 7.62 4.99
CA TRP A 76 4.50 6.61 5.99
C TRP A 76 4.85 7.24 7.34
N GLU A 77 5.44 8.43 7.36
CA GLU A 77 5.76 9.14 8.60
C GLU A 77 4.50 9.53 9.41
N ASN A 78 3.40 9.78 8.70
CA ASN A 78 2.09 10.13 9.26
C ASN A 78 1.31 8.93 9.83
N ILE A 79 1.87 7.72 9.77
CA ILE A 79 1.24 6.49 10.26
C ILE A 79 1.80 6.11 11.63
N ALA A 80 0.92 5.74 12.57
CA ALA A 80 1.32 5.41 13.94
C ALA A 80 2.27 4.20 14.03
N LEU A 81 2.09 3.21 13.14
CA LEU A 81 2.93 2.01 13.09
C LEU A 81 4.40 2.34 12.84
N SER A 82 4.71 3.41 12.12
CA SER A 82 6.08 3.81 11.81
C SER A 82 6.90 4.17 13.04
N ALA A 83 6.25 4.63 14.12
CA ALA A 83 6.93 4.80 15.41
C ALA A 83 6.92 3.53 16.27
N ALA A 84 5.84 2.74 16.20
CA ALA A 84 5.66 1.58 17.07
C ALA A 84 6.45 0.33 16.62
N ALA A 85 6.67 0.17 15.32
CA ALA A 85 7.29 -1.01 14.71
C ALA A 85 8.10 -0.62 13.45
N PRO A 86 9.22 0.11 13.60
CA PRO A 86 10.00 0.61 12.46
C PRO A 86 10.52 -0.51 11.55
N THR A 87 10.96 -1.64 12.12
CA THR A 87 11.40 -2.82 11.36
C THR A 87 10.28 -3.38 10.48
N CYS A 88 9.03 -3.40 10.98
CA CYS A 88 7.89 -3.89 10.20
C CYS A 88 7.61 -2.97 9.00
N VAL A 89 7.67 -1.66 9.19
CA VAL A 89 7.52 -0.68 8.10
C VAL A 89 8.67 -0.80 7.09
N ALA A 90 9.90 -1.03 7.54
CA ALA A 90 11.03 -1.27 6.64
C ALA A 90 10.80 -2.50 5.75
N LYS A 91 10.32 -3.61 6.31
CA LYS A 91 9.94 -4.81 5.52
C LYS A 91 8.84 -4.52 4.50
N MET A 92 7.83 -3.73 4.87
CA MET A 92 6.77 -3.31 3.94
C MET A 92 7.30 -2.46 2.78
N LEU A 93 8.20 -1.52 3.07
CA LEU A 93 8.83 -0.69 2.03
C LEU A 93 9.70 -1.52 1.09
N ALA A 94 10.48 -2.46 1.62
CA ALA A 94 11.26 -3.40 0.82
C ALA A 94 10.37 -4.27 -0.09
N PHE A 95 9.22 -4.73 0.41
CA PHE A 95 8.24 -5.46 -0.39
C PHE A 95 7.66 -4.60 -1.52
N ILE A 96 7.29 -3.35 -1.25
CA ILE A 96 6.80 -2.42 -2.27
C ILE A 96 7.86 -2.22 -3.36
N GLU A 97 9.12 -1.99 -2.97
CA GLU A 97 10.23 -1.82 -3.90
C GLU A 97 10.42 -3.06 -4.77
N TYR A 98 10.44 -4.26 -4.17
CA TYR A 98 10.53 -5.51 -4.90
C TYR A 98 9.42 -5.68 -5.94
N VAL A 99 8.16 -5.42 -5.57
CA VAL A 99 7.03 -5.50 -6.50
C VAL A 99 7.20 -4.55 -7.69
N TRP A 100 7.68 -3.33 -7.46
CA TRP A 100 7.92 -2.37 -8.54
C TRP A 100 9.10 -2.73 -9.43
N VAL A 101 10.16 -3.33 -8.88
CA VAL A 101 11.27 -3.88 -9.67
C VAL A 101 10.76 -4.98 -10.60
N GLU A 102 10.03 -5.97 -10.07
CA GLU A 102 9.49 -7.08 -10.87
C GLU A 102 8.49 -6.60 -11.94
N ARG A 103 7.63 -5.64 -11.60
CA ARG A 103 6.76 -4.96 -12.57
C ARG A 103 7.56 -4.29 -13.68
N GLY A 104 8.64 -3.59 -13.35
CA GLY A 104 9.54 -2.96 -14.30
C GLY A 104 10.28 -3.95 -15.21
N LEU A 105 10.51 -5.18 -14.74
CA LEU A 105 11.08 -6.29 -15.50
C LEU A 105 10.06 -7.02 -16.39
N GLY A 106 8.78 -6.61 -16.36
CA GLY A 106 7.73 -7.18 -17.21
C GLY A 106 6.93 -8.31 -16.55
N PHE A 107 6.91 -8.40 -15.22
CA PHE A 107 6.07 -9.35 -14.51
C PHE A 107 4.58 -9.11 -14.82
N THR A 108 3.87 -10.17 -15.25
CA THR A 108 2.49 -10.11 -15.75
C THR A 108 1.55 -11.15 -15.12
N ASP A 109 1.93 -11.69 -13.96
CA ASP A 109 1.16 -12.72 -13.24
C ASP A 109 0.47 -12.15 -11.99
N PHE A 110 -0.13 -13.00 -11.16
CA PHE A 110 -0.80 -12.60 -9.93
C PHE A 110 0.18 -12.08 -8.88
N ILE A 111 -0.25 -11.06 -8.14
CA ILE A 111 0.56 -10.48 -7.06
C ILE A 111 0.89 -11.49 -5.95
N LEU A 112 0.05 -12.51 -5.76
CA LEU A 112 0.30 -13.59 -4.80
C LEU A 112 1.52 -14.44 -5.21
N ASN A 113 1.75 -14.62 -6.52
CA ASN A 113 2.92 -15.36 -7.00
C ASN A 113 4.22 -14.60 -6.69
N LEU A 114 4.20 -13.26 -6.69
CA LEU A 114 5.35 -12.44 -6.23
C LEU A 114 5.64 -12.63 -4.75
N VAL A 115 4.62 -12.86 -3.93
CA VAL A 115 4.80 -13.13 -2.49
C VAL A 115 5.45 -14.50 -2.30
N ASP A 116 5.02 -15.51 -3.06
CA ASP A 116 5.54 -16.87 -2.95
C ASP A 116 6.98 -17.01 -3.47
N THR A 117 7.38 -16.20 -4.46
CA THR A 117 8.74 -16.19 -5.02
C THR A 117 9.65 -15.12 -4.43
N GLY A 118 9.12 -14.28 -3.55
CA GLY A 118 9.85 -13.15 -2.97
C GLY A 118 10.98 -13.59 -2.04
N PRO A 119 12.02 -12.77 -1.88
CA PRO A 119 13.02 -13.00 -0.84
C PRO A 119 12.39 -12.86 0.54
N ASP A 120 13.02 -13.45 1.55
CA ASP A 120 12.75 -13.04 2.93
C ASP A 120 13.10 -11.54 3.01
N PHE A 121 12.07 -10.72 3.20
CA PHE A 121 12.21 -9.28 3.38
C PHE A 121 12.83 -9.05 4.75
N ASP A 122 14.12 -9.32 4.90
CA ASP A 122 14.86 -9.11 6.12
C ASP A 122 15.28 -7.65 6.20
N ALA A 123 14.70 -6.96 7.18
CA ALA A 123 15.18 -5.65 7.57
C ALA A 123 16.52 -5.87 8.25
N ILE A 124 17.61 -5.52 7.56
CA ILE A 124 18.94 -5.47 8.17
C ILE A 124 18.87 -4.50 9.36
N PRO A 125 19.30 -4.93 10.57
CA PRO A 125 19.15 -4.15 11.79
C PRO A 125 19.93 -2.83 11.80
#